data_AF-A0A072VGV2-F1
#
_entry.id   AF-A0A072VGV2-F1
#
_cell.length_a   1.000
_cell.length_b   1.000
_cell.length_c   1.000
_cell.angle_alpha   90.00
_cell.angle_beta   90.00
_cell.angle_gamma   90.00
#
_symmetry.space_group_name_H-M   'P 1'
#
loop_
_entity.id
_entity.type
_entity.pdbx_description
1 polymer ?
#
loop_
_entity_poly.entity_id
_entity_poly.type
_entity_poly.pdbx_seq_one_letter_code
_entity_poly.pdbx_strand_id
1 'polypeptide(L)'
;MSSPRSIPTVDRISALPDNIICHTLSFLPTKQSAATSILSKRWYPLWHSVLTLDFDDQNFTDFATFSRFVYSVMLSRNITLPLQAFRLKCGSSSGFNPHDVNIFIEAAVQRGVENLDIDMFHRGYSFKLPLCVFSCSNLTVLKLKAMKMHELFHVNFPLLKTLHLEAIDIKDSNGRSLWILLYGCPILEELQTNGFLFRRKLKAGRDFNGLHKLVRANIMNLGCSVPFDLVRNAKFLRAKLNYPNYDYQVPTFPNLTHMEIAFDTYEWPGKWKLLTEVLQNCPKLQSLTIHEDYKYRQEIGIGDNNWVDLPIVSECLSSQLRTCSIIGYKGMKCELQFVEYILKNAKVLHTMKINASLVDINMKYQMLMKLSLCPRGSTTCVLSFD
;
A
#
# COMPACT_ATOMS: atom_id res chain seq x y z
N MET A 1 19.90 -44.02 -47.30
CA MET A 1 19.51 -43.54 -45.96
C MET A 1 19.70 -42.03 -45.94
N SER A 2 18.60 -41.29 -46.01
CA SER A 2 18.58 -39.82 -46.05
C SER A 2 18.73 -39.27 -44.63
N SER A 3 19.77 -38.47 -44.38
CA SER A 3 19.94 -37.73 -43.12
C SER A 3 18.72 -36.84 -42.83
N PRO A 4 18.24 -36.76 -41.58
CA PRO A 4 17.22 -35.78 -41.23
C PRO A 4 17.84 -34.38 -41.33
N ARG A 5 17.24 -33.51 -42.15
CA ARG A 5 17.55 -32.07 -42.16
C ARG A 5 17.20 -31.51 -40.78
N SER A 6 18.22 -31.11 -40.01
CA SER A 6 18.03 -30.32 -38.80
C SER A 6 17.41 -28.98 -39.17
N ILE A 7 16.23 -28.67 -38.64
CA ILE A 7 15.62 -27.35 -38.77
C ILE A 7 16.58 -26.34 -38.11
N PRO A 8 17.02 -25.28 -38.80
CA PRO A 8 17.84 -24.25 -38.17
C PRO A 8 17.05 -23.68 -36.99
N THR A 9 17.58 -23.78 -35.78
CA THR A 9 17.04 -23.09 -34.62
C THR A 9 17.24 -21.60 -34.86
N VAL A 10 16.23 -20.93 -35.42
CA VAL A 10 16.25 -19.48 -35.65
C VAL A 10 16.36 -18.79 -34.31
N ASP A 11 17.44 -18.03 -34.10
CA ASP A 11 17.61 -17.19 -32.92
C ASP A 11 16.68 -15.97 -33.03
N ARG A 12 15.42 -16.18 -32.63
CA ARG A 12 14.36 -15.17 -32.67
C ARG A 12 14.59 -14.04 -31.66
N ILE A 13 15.38 -14.31 -30.61
CA ILE A 13 15.68 -13.34 -29.55
C ILE A 13 16.72 -12.33 -30.07
N SER A 14 17.78 -12.81 -30.72
CA SER A 14 18.75 -11.94 -31.38
C SER A 14 18.19 -11.20 -32.60
N ALA A 15 17.03 -11.60 -33.12
CA ALA A 15 16.33 -10.90 -34.20
C ALA A 15 15.46 -9.71 -33.73
N LEU A 16 15.24 -9.55 -32.43
CA LEU A 16 14.43 -8.45 -31.91
C LEU A 16 15.10 -7.07 -32.14
N PRO A 17 14.31 -5.99 -32.30
CA PRO A 17 14.85 -4.63 -32.31
C PRO A 17 15.53 -4.25 -30.99
N ASP A 18 16.55 -3.38 -31.04
CA ASP A 18 17.34 -2.98 -29.87
C ASP A 18 16.48 -2.39 -28.75
N ASN A 19 15.48 -1.57 -29.09
CA ASN A 19 14.57 -1.00 -28.09
C ASN A 19 13.75 -2.06 -27.35
N ILE A 20 13.38 -3.16 -28.02
CA ILE A 20 12.67 -4.28 -27.40
C ILE A 20 13.62 -5.08 -26.50
N ILE A 21 14.88 -5.26 -26.91
CA ILE A 21 15.90 -5.88 -26.06
C ILE A 21 16.13 -5.02 -24.81
N CYS A 22 16.36 -3.72 -24.94
CA CYS A 22 16.53 -2.81 -23.80
C CYS A 22 15.30 -2.81 -22.88
N HIS A 23 14.09 -2.84 -23.43
CA HIS A 23 12.86 -2.96 -22.64
C HIS A 23 12.79 -4.31 -21.91
N THR A 24 13.15 -5.41 -22.55
CA THR A 24 13.21 -6.74 -21.93
C THR A 24 14.21 -6.77 -20.78
N LEU A 25 15.41 -6.21 -21.01
CA LEU A 25 16.46 -6.07 -20.01
C LEU A 25 16.05 -5.18 -18.82
N SER A 26 15.13 -4.22 -19.02
CA SER A 26 14.62 -3.34 -17.96
C SER A 26 13.77 -4.04 -16.89
N PHE A 27 13.30 -5.26 -17.17
CA PHE A 27 12.61 -6.09 -16.20
C PHE A 27 13.55 -6.94 -15.35
N LEU A 28 14.84 -6.97 -15.66
CA LEU A 28 15.85 -7.74 -14.93
C LEU A 28 16.58 -6.86 -13.91
N PRO A 29 16.99 -7.41 -12.75
CA PRO A 29 17.99 -6.78 -11.89
C PRO A 29 19.22 -6.37 -12.69
N THR A 30 19.80 -5.22 -12.40
CA THR A 30 20.90 -4.63 -13.19
C THR A 30 22.08 -5.59 -13.37
N LYS A 31 22.42 -6.35 -12.33
CA LYS A 31 23.48 -7.38 -12.38
C LYS A 31 23.18 -8.46 -13.42
N GLN A 32 21.92 -8.91 -13.49
CA GLN A 32 21.49 -9.90 -14.47
C GLN A 32 21.42 -9.30 -15.87
N SER A 33 20.88 -8.07 -15.99
CA SER A 33 20.87 -7.32 -17.25
C SER A 33 22.28 -7.19 -17.84
N ALA A 34 23.27 -6.78 -17.05
CA ALA A 34 24.66 -6.74 -17.50
C ALA A 34 25.23 -8.13 -17.83
N ALA A 35 24.91 -9.16 -17.04
CA ALA A 35 25.39 -10.54 -17.28
C ALA A 35 24.88 -11.14 -18.60
N THR A 36 23.71 -10.71 -19.09
CA THR A 36 23.17 -11.17 -20.38
C THR A 36 24.06 -10.77 -21.57
N SER A 37 24.98 -9.81 -21.39
CA SER A 37 25.98 -9.46 -22.41
C SER A 37 26.91 -10.63 -22.79
N ILE A 38 27.03 -11.65 -21.95
CA ILE A 38 27.78 -12.88 -22.23
C ILE A 38 27.07 -13.72 -23.32
N LEU A 39 25.75 -13.61 -23.42
CA LEU A 39 24.94 -14.41 -24.34
C LEU A 39 25.05 -13.92 -25.79
N SER A 40 25.34 -12.63 -26.00
CA SER A 40 25.44 -12.04 -27.33
C SER A 40 26.27 -10.75 -27.34
N LYS A 41 27.18 -10.63 -28.32
CA LYS A 41 27.95 -9.41 -28.56
C LYS A 41 27.06 -8.19 -28.82
N ARG A 42 25.85 -8.39 -29.39
CA ARG A 42 24.87 -7.31 -29.62
C ARG A 42 24.28 -6.78 -28.32
N TRP A 43 24.19 -7.60 -27.27
CA TRP A 43 23.58 -7.22 -26.00
C TRP A 43 24.55 -6.43 -25.11
N TYR A 44 25.86 -6.60 -25.31
CA TYR A 44 26.89 -5.87 -24.59
C TYR A 44 26.76 -4.33 -24.66
N PRO A 45 26.57 -3.67 -25.81
CA PRO A 45 26.34 -2.22 -25.81
C PRO A 45 24.94 -1.82 -25.30
N LEU A 46 23.95 -2.72 -25.41
CA LEU A 46 22.54 -2.39 -25.15
C LEU A 46 22.21 -2.28 -23.65
N TRP A 47 22.89 -3.03 -22.79
CA TRP A 47 22.62 -2.95 -21.35
C TRP A 47 22.95 -1.54 -20.79
N HIS A 48 23.93 -0.84 -21.37
CA HIS A 48 24.26 0.55 -21.02
C HIS A 48 23.13 1.55 -21.35
N SER A 49 22.17 1.15 -22.20
CA SER A 49 21.04 1.97 -22.65
C SER A 49 19.71 1.65 -21.95
N VAL A 50 19.69 0.69 -21.02
CA VAL A 50 18.48 0.29 -20.27
C VAL A 50 18.02 1.45 -19.37
N LEU A 51 16.77 1.90 -19.40
CA LEU A 51 16.35 3.09 -18.65
C LEU A 51 16.02 2.83 -17.17
N THR A 52 15.99 1.57 -16.75
CA THR A 52 15.72 1.14 -15.37
C THR A 52 16.97 0.54 -14.75
N LEU A 53 17.28 0.98 -13.54
CA LEU A 53 18.35 0.43 -12.73
C LEU A 53 17.73 -0.16 -11.46
N ASP A 54 18.04 -1.43 -11.22
CA ASP A 54 17.55 -2.22 -10.10
C ASP A 54 18.74 -2.91 -9.41
N PHE A 55 19.01 -2.49 -8.16
CA PHE A 55 20.15 -2.93 -7.37
C PHE A 55 19.69 -3.59 -6.08
N ASP A 56 20.24 -4.77 -5.77
CA ASP A 56 20.03 -5.50 -4.53
C ASP A 56 21.39 -5.98 -3.99
N ASP A 57 21.72 -5.59 -2.75
CA ASP A 57 22.99 -5.94 -2.11
C ASP A 57 23.02 -7.36 -1.51
N GLN A 58 21.89 -8.08 -1.47
CA GLN A 58 21.77 -9.42 -0.89
C GLN A 58 22.72 -10.45 -1.50
N ASN A 59 23.07 -10.31 -2.79
CA ASN A 59 23.92 -11.25 -3.53
C ASN A 59 25.39 -10.78 -3.65
N PHE A 60 25.81 -9.88 -2.76
CA PHE A 60 27.18 -9.38 -2.69
C PHE A 60 27.82 -9.79 -1.35
N THR A 61 29.12 -10.08 -1.38
CA THR A 61 29.90 -10.49 -0.21
C THR A 61 29.96 -9.39 0.85
N ASP A 62 30.08 -8.16 0.40
CA ASP A 62 30.28 -6.96 1.22
C ASP A 62 29.78 -5.73 0.45
N PHE A 63 29.49 -4.68 1.21
CA PHE A 63 28.97 -3.43 0.67
C PHE A 63 29.99 -2.72 -0.24
N ALA A 64 31.29 -2.85 -0.01
CA ALA A 64 32.29 -2.18 -0.85
C ALA A 64 32.30 -2.76 -2.28
N THR A 65 32.14 -4.08 -2.40
CA THR A 65 31.99 -4.76 -3.70
C THR A 65 30.69 -4.36 -4.39
N PHE A 66 29.57 -4.28 -3.66
CA PHE A 66 28.30 -3.77 -4.17
C PHE A 66 28.43 -2.31 -4.64
N SER A 67 29.00 -1.44 -3.81
CA SER A 67 29.21 -0.02 -4.09
C SER A 67 30.03 0.18 -5.36
N ARG A 68 31.14 -0.55 -5.51
CA ARG A 68 31.96 -0.54 -6.73
C ARG A 68 31.16 -0.96 -7.98
N PHE A 69 30.29 -1.95 -7.85
CA PHE A 69 29.41 -2.36 -8.95
C PHE A 69 28.42 -1.26 -9.32
N VAL A 70 27.75 -0.63 -8.35
CA VAL A 70 26.83 0.48 -8.59
C VAL A 70 27.53 1.65 -9.26
N TYR A 71 28.70 2.08 -8.76
CA TYR A 71 29.51 3.13 -9.38
C TYR A 71 29.88 2.78 -10.82
N SER A 72 30.37 1.56 -11.07
CA SER A 72 30.72 1.11 -12.42
C SER A 72 29.54 1.19 -13.38
N VAL A 73 28.35 0.77 -12.96
CA VAL A 73 27.13 0.90 -13.76
C VAL A 73 26.80 2.37 -13.99
N MET A 74 26.76 3.20 -12.96
CA MET A 74 26.40 4.63 -13.09
C MET A 74 27.31 5.38 -14.07
N LEU A 75 28.61 5.07 -14.03
CA LEU A 75 29.62 5.70 -14.88
C LEU A 75 29.61 5.19 -16.32
N SER A 76 29.27 3.93 -16.53
CA SER A 76 29.30 3.31 -17.85
C SER A 76 28.03 3.51 -18.67
N ARG A 77 26.95 4.01 -18.07
CA ARG A 77 25.71 4.32 -18.79
C ARG A 77 25.87 5.45 -19.79
N ASN A 78 25.09 5.39 -20.85
CA ASN A 78 24.96 6.53 -21.74
C ASN A 78 24.27 7.71 -21.02
N ILE A 79 25.00 8.80 -20.80
CA ILE A 79 24.53 9.98 -20.08
C ILE A 79 23.46 10.78 -20.85
N THR A 80 23.35 10.58 -22.16
CA THR A 80 22.32 11.26 -22.98
C THR A 80 20.93 10.63 -22.81
N LEU A 81 20.85 9.44 -22.22
CA LEU A 81 19.59 8.74 -21.99
C LEU A 81 19.03 9.07 -20.60
N PRO A 82 17.72 9.24 -20.46
CA PRO A 82 17.10 9.51 -19.17
C PRO A 82 17.24 8.30 -18.24
N LEU A 83 17.20 8.55 -16.93
CA LEU A 83 17.02 7.50 -15.95
C LEU A 83 15.54 7.44 -15.59
N GLN A 84 14.81 6.47 -16.12
CA GLN A 84 13.38 6.38 -15.86
C GLN A 84 13.09 5.85 -14.45
N ALA A 85 13.81 4.81 -14.04
CA ALA A 85 13.60 4.18 -12.74
C ALA A 85 14.93 3.83 -12.06
N PHE A 86 14.98 4.10 -10.76
CA PHE A 86 16.07 3.72 -9.87
C PHE A 86 15.50 2.98 -8.66
N ARG A 87 15.83 1.70 -8.55
CA ARG A 87 15.45 0.83 -7.44
C ARG A 87 16.70 0.38 -6.70
N LEU A 88 16.69 0.57 -5.40
CA LEU A 88 17.80 0.21 -4.53
C LEU A 88 17.27 -0.49 -3.28
N LYS A 89 17.55 -1.78 -3.18
CA LYS A 89 17.41 -2.55 -1.96
C LYS A 89 18.79 -2.73 -1.34
N CYS A 90 18.97 -2.19 -0.14
CA CYS A 90 20.27 -2.14 0.50
C CYS A 90 20.17 -2.39 2.00
N GLY A 91 21.16 -3.09 2.55
CA GLY A 91 21.26 -3.32 3.97
C GLY A 91 21.58 -4.75 4.37
N SER A 92 21.51 -5.69 3.44
CA SER A 92 21.80 -7.11 3.71
C SER A 92 23.30 -7.39 3.82
N SER A 93 24.13 -6.67 3.06
CA SER A 93 25.57 -6.88 3.00
C SER A 93 26.32 -6.25 4.20
N SER A 94 27.45 -6.84 4.61
CA SER A 94 28.30 -6.30 5.68
C SER A 94 29.05 -5.03 5.24
N GLY A 95 29.43 -4.17 6.19
CA GLY A 95 30.20 -2.96 5.89
C GLY A 95 29.39 -1.80 5.27
N PHE A 96 28.08 -1.74 5.52
CA PHE A 96 27.19 -0.70 5.01
C PHE A 96 27.74 0.72 5.22
N ASN A 97 27.75 1.51 4.14
CA ASN A 97 28.15 2.90 4.16
C ASN A 97 26.99 3.81 3.67
N PRO A 98 26.34 4.58 4.56
CA PRO A 98 25.24 5.46 4.16
C PRO A 98 25.68 6.59 3.22
N HIS A 99 26.97 6.96 3.22
CA HIS A 99 27.49 8.01 2.34
C HIS A 99 27.41 7.62 0.87
N ASP A 100 27.86 6.40 0.52
CA ASP A 100 27.78 5.89 -0.86
C ASP A 100 26.32 5.78 -1.31
N VAL A 101 25.44 5.32 -0.43
CA VAL A 101 24.01 5.22 -0.75
C VAL A 101 23.39 6.59 -1.02
N ASN A 102 23.75 7.62 -0.25
CA ASN A 102 23.33 8.99 -0.53
C ASN A 102 23.82 9.45 -1.91
N ILE A 103 25.09 9.18 -2.26
CA ILE A 103 25.64 9.52 -3.57
C ILE A 103 24.86 8.83 -4.69
N PHE A 104 24.49 7.55 -4.53
CA PHE A 104 23.69 6.84 -5.54
C PHE A 104 22.32 7.49 -5.76
N ILE A 105 21.64 7.85 -4.68
CA ILE A 105 20.32 8.49 -4.72
C ILE A 105 20.43 9.90 -5.33
N GLU A 106 21.42 10.69 -4.90
CA GLU A 106 21.67 12.03 -5.43
C GLU A 106 21.96 11.99 -6.93
N ALA A 107 22.79 11.04 -7.39
CA ALA A 107 23.08 10.85 -8.80
C ALA A 107 21.83 10.48 -9.62
N ALA A 108 20.93 9.67 -9.06
CA ALA A 108 19.66 9.34 -9.71
C ALA A 108 18.73 10.57 -9.80
N VAL A 109 18.62 11.33 -8.71
CA VAL A 109 17.82 12.56 -8.66
C VAL A 109 18.33 13.62 -9.64
N GLN A 110 19.65 13.83 -9.73
CA GLN A 110 20.28 14.76 -10.66
C GLN A 110 20.00 14.42 -12.14
N ARG A 111 19.71 13.14 -12.44
CA ARG A 111 19.33 12.66 -13.78
C ARG A 111 17.83 12.74 -14.05
N GLY A 112 17.05 13.36 -13.16
CA GLY A 112 15.62 13.57 -13.33
C GLY A 112 14.80 12.30 -13.25
N VAL A 113 15.13 11.40 -12.32
CA VAL A 113 14.45 10.11 -12.17
C VAL A 113 12.94 10.26 -11.98
N GLU A 114 12.16 9.44 -12.68
CA GLU A 114 10.70 9.42 -12.59
C GLU A 114 10.21 8.46 -11.50
N ASN A 115 10.87 7.31 -11.34
CA ASN A 115 10.48 6.27 -10.40
C ASN A 115 11.63 5.99 -9.43
N LEU A 116 11.45 6.36 -8.17
CA LEU A 116 12.43 6.13 -7.11
C LEU A 116 11.88 5.12 -6.10
N ASP A 117 12.56 3.99 -5.94
CA ASP A 117 12.19 2.91 -5.01
C ASP A 117 13.38 2.54 -4.12
N ILE A 118 13.31 2.87 -2.83
CA ILE A 118 14.41 2.69 -1.89
C ILE A 118 13.94 1.83 -0.72
N ASP A 119 14.57 0.67 -0.56
CA ASP A 119 14.30 -0.30 0.50
C ASP A 119 15.53 -0.53 1.38
N MET A 120 15.40 -0.14 2.65
CA MET A 120 16.45 -0.25 3.69
C MET A 120 16.07 -1.24 4.80
N PHE A 121 15.14 -2.19 4.57
CA PHE A 121 14.53 -3.02 5.61
C PHE A 121 15.53 -3.69 6.56
N HIS A 122 16.64 -4.20 6.04
CA HIS A 122 17.68 -4.89 6.84
C HIS A 122 18.50 -3.96 7.75
N ARG A 123 18.36 -2.64 7.60
CA ARG A 123 19.02 -1.61 8.41
C ARG A 123 18.06 -0.88 9.35
N GLY A 124 16.76 -1.14 9.23
CA GLY A 124 15.72 -0.42 9.95
C GLY A 124 15.90 1.10 9.84
N TYR A 125 15.60 1.83 10.91
CA TYR A 125 15.65 3.30 10.93
C TYR A 125 17.07 3.89 11.02
N SER A 126 18.12 3.23 10.55
CA SER A 126 19.48 3.79 10.64
C SER A 126 19.84 4.70 9.46
N PHE A 127 19.23 4.49 8.29
CA PHE A 127 19.44 5.32 7.11
C PHE A 127 18.56 6.57 7.13
N LYS A 128 19.11 7.71 6.69
CA LYS A 128 18.40 8.99 6.61
C LYS A 128 18.34 9.44 5.15
N LEU A 129 17.12 9.66 4.65
CA LEU A 129 16.91 10.00 3.25
C LEU A 129 17.49 11.39 2.91
N PRO A 130 18.24 11.54 1.79
CA PRO A 130 18.72 12.83 1.31
C PRO A 130 17.60 13.85 1.03
N LEU A 131 17.83 15.12 1.37
CA LEU A 131 16.85 16.19 1.17
C LEU A 131 16.55 16.50 -0.30
N CYS A 132 17.50 16.25 -1.21
CA CYS A 132 17.35 16.50 -2.64
C CYS A 132 16.17 15.73 -3.25
N VAL A 133 15.79 14.59 -2.66
CA VAL A 133 14.64 13.79 -3.10
C VAL A 133 13.36 14.62 -3.05
N PHE A 134 13.16 15.46 -2.01
CA PHE A 134 11.95 16.27 -1.83
C PHE A 134 11.83 17.48 -2.77
N SER A 135 12.87 17.73 -3.57
CA SER A 135 12.90 18.79 -4.60
C SER A 135 12.93 18.22 -6.02
N CYS A 136 12.85 16.90 -6.19
CA CYS A 136 12.87 16.26 -7.50
C CYS A 136 11.49 16.37 -8.19
N SER A 137 11.35 17.31 -9.13
CA SER A 137 10.07 17.60 -9.78
C SER A 137 9.63 16.57 -10.83
N ASN A 138 10.52 15.67 -11.25
CA ASN A 138 10.26 14.64 -12.25
C ASN A 138 9.61 13.38 -11.68
N LEU A 139 9.59 13.23 -10.36
CA LEU A 139 9.07 12.02 -9.72
C LEU A 139 7.58 11.81 -10.02
N THR A 140 7.26 10.63 -10.55
CA THR A 140 5.90 10.11 -10.75
C THR A 140 5.57 9.00 -9.75
N VAL A 141 6.59 8.24 -9.31
CA VAL A 141 6.49 7.19 -8.30
C VAL A 141 7.60 7.35 -7.27
N LEU A 142 7.21 7.38 -6.00
CA LEU A 142 8.12 7.41 -4.86
C LEU A 142 7.74 6.31 -3.87
N LYS A 143 8.64 5.34 -3.70
CA LYS A 143 8.47 4.23 -2.75
C LYS A 143 9.65 4.22 -1.80
N LEU A 144 9.35 4.28 -0.51
CA LEU A 144 10.35 4.37 0.54
C LEU A 144 10.01 3.38 1.64
N LYS A 145 10.98 2.54 1.99
CA LYS A 145 10.85 1.52 3.02
C LYS A 145 11.99 1.57 4.05
N ALA A 146 11.61 1.53 5.33
CA ALA A 146 12.50 1.39 6.48
C ALA A 146 13.57 2.48 6.60
N MET A 147 13.19 3.75 6.69
CA MET A 147 14.16 4.86 6.76
C MET A 147 13.70 6.02 7.63
N LYS A 148 14.65 6.90 7.95
CA LYS A 148 14.41 8.18 8.63
C LYS A 148 14.25 9.32 7.64
N MET A 149 13.29 10.19 7.91
CA MET A 149 13.14 11.46 7.21
C MET A 149 13.55 12.64 8.10
N HIS A 150 14.09 13.67 7.45
CA HIS A 150 14.30 14.97 8.06
C HIS A 150 12.96 15.62 8.42
N GLU A 151 13.02 16.67 9.23
CA GLU A 151 11.89 17.58 9.37
C GLU A 151 11.67 18.28 8.02
N LEU A 152 10.42 18.22 7.55
CA LEU A 152 10.05 18.75 6.24
C LEU A 152 9.48 20.15 6.40
N PHE A 153 9.99 21.07 5.59
CA PHE A 153 9.51 22.46 5.52
C PHE A 153 8.90 22.79 4.17
N HIS A 154 9.38 22.12 3.12
CA HIS A 154 8.90 22.27 1.75
C HIS A 154 9.07 20.95 1.01
N VAL A 155 8.08 20.59 0.20
CA VAL A 155 8.08 19.45 -0.70
C VAL A 155 7.39 19.88 -1.98
N ASN A 156 7.97 19.53 -3.13
CA ASN A 156 7.41 19.85 -4.44
C ASN A 156 7.45 18.64 -5.37
N PHE A 157 6.30 17.98 -5.51
CA PHE A 157 6.10 16.78 -6.31
C PHE A 157 4.96 16.98 -7.32
N PRO A 158 5.13 17.84 -8.33
CA PRO A 158 4.05 18.26 -9.22
C PRO A 158 3.51 17.12 -10.09
N LEU A 159 4.32 16.08 -10.34
CA LEU A 159 3.99 14.94 -11.21
C LEU A 159 3.74 13.62 -10.45
N LEU A 160 3.79 13.63 -9.11
CA LEU A 160 3.76 12.39 -8.33
C LEU A 160 2.36 11.81 -8.24
N LYS A 161 2.21 10.60 -8.77
CA LYS A 161 0.96 9.84 -8.81
C LYS A 161 0.92 8.72 -7.78
N THR A 162 2.07 8.15 -7.43
CA THR A 162 2.15 7.04 -6.48
C THR A 162 3.13 7.35 -5.36
N LEU A 163 2.65 7.30 -4.11
CA LEU A 163 3.44 7.50 -2.91
C LEU A 163 3.26 6.30 -1.97
N HIS A 164 4.33 5.51 -1.80
CA HIS A 164 4.35 4.37 -0.89
C HIS A 164 5.37 4.60 0.22
N LEU A 165 4.91 4.53 1.47
CA LEU A 165 5.71 4.80 2.66
C LEU A 165 5.54 3.64 3.65
N GLU A 166 6.59 2.86 3.86
CA GLU A 166 6.60 1.72 4.78
C GLU A 166 7.70 1.88 5.83
N ALA A 167 7.39 1.68 7.11
CA ALA A 167 8.36 1.76 8.21
C ALA A 167 9.16 3.08 8.17
N ILE A 168 8.48 4.23 8.25
CA ILE A 168 9.12 5.56 8.18
C ILE A 168 9.16 6.22 9.57
N ASP A 169 10.35 6.64 10.02
CA ASP A 169 10.55 7.50 11.20
C ASP A 169 10.77 8.94 10.74
N ILE A 170 9.74 9.79 10.86
CA ILE A 170 9.84 11.21 10.50
C ILE A 170 10.18 12.02 11.74
N LYS A 171 11.29 12.78 11.68
CA LYS A 171 11.56 13.80 12.68
C LYS A 171 10.52 14.92 12.54
N ASP A 172 9.46 14.85 13.33
CA ASP A 172 8.34 15.79 13.23
C ASP A 172 8.17 16.59 14.53
N SER A 173 8.97 17.65 14.68
CA SER A 173 8.98 18.44 15.93
C SER A 173 7.66 19.19 16.14
N ASN A 174 6.98 19.53 15.05
CA ASN A 174 5.79 20.37 15.00
C ASN A 174 4.49 19.60 14.62
N GLY A 175 4.59 18.33 14.25
CA GLY A 175 3.44 17.47 13.90
C GLY A 175 2.85 17.75 12.52
N ARG A 176 3.63 18.34 11.59
CA ARG A 176 3.18 18.77 10.24
C ARG A 176 3.97 18.15 9.10
N SER A 177 5.05 17.42 9.36
CA SER A 177 5.95 16.94 8.30
C SER A 177 5.24 15.98 7.33
N LEU A 178 4.41 15.07 7.85
CA LEU A 178 3.57 14.19 7.02
C LEU A 178 2.61 15.01 6.13
N TRP A 179 2.03 16.07 6.68
CA TRP A 179 1.10 16.92 5.97
C TRP A 179 1.78 17.70 4.86
N ILE A 180 2.96 18.26 5.13
CA ILE A 180 3.78 18.97 4.13
C ILE A 180 4.14 18.04 2.96
N LEU A 181 4.48 16.78 3.25
CA LEU A 181 4.72 15.77 2.23
C LEU A 181 3.48 15.53 1.35
N LEU A 182 2.31 15.32 1.97
CA LEU A 182 1.06 15.08 1.24
C LEU A 182 0.59 16.32 0.45
N TYR A 183 0.76 17.53 0.98
CA TYR A 183 0.45 18.78 0.27
C TYR A 183 1.36 19.03 -0.94
N GLY A 184 2.59 18.52 -0.89
CA GLY A 184 3.52 18.59 -2.02
C GLY A 184 3.10 17.72 -3.21
N CYS A 185 2.06 16.88 -3.10
CA CYS A 185 1.65 15.89 -4.10
C CYS A 185 0.24 16.20 -4.67
N PRO A 186 0.06 17.26 -5.49
CA PRO A 186 -1.26 17.73 -5.90
C PRO A 186 -2.05 16.74 -6.77
N ILE A 187 -1.37 15.89 -7.55
CA ILE A 187 -2.01 14.95 -8.48
C ILE A 187 -1.96 13.49 -8.01
N LEU A 188 -1.78 13.26 -6.71
CA LEU A 188 -1.61 11.91 -6.17
C LEU A 188 -2.83 11.02 -6.43
N GLU A 189 -2.61 9.88 -7.08
CA GLU A 189 -3.64 8.89 -7.45
C GLU A 189 -3.63 7.68 -6.50
N GLU A 190 -2.45 7.32 -5.96
CA GLU A 190 -2.26 6.19 -5.06
C GLU A 190 -1.40 6.55 -3.85
N LEU A 191 -1.97 6.33 -2.66
CA LEU A 191 -1.30 6.49 -1.37
C LEU A 191 -1.26 5.17 -0.62
N GLN A 192 -0.06 4.72 -0.23
CA GLN A 192 0.13 3.60 0.68
C GLN A 192 0.99 4.01 1.88
N THR A 193 0.50 3.75 3.09
CA THR A 193 1.22 4.00 4.34
C THR A 193 1.12 2.79 5.26
N ASN A 194 2.26 2.27 5.69
CA ASN A 194 2.32 1.18 6.65
C ASN A 194 3.48 1.35 7.63
N GLY A 195 3.18 1.64 8.89
CA GLY A 195 4.18 1.64 9.96
C GLY A 195 4.89 2.98 10.07
N PHE A 196 4.16 4.06 10.32
CA PHE A 196 4.78 5.32 10.71
C PHE A 196 5.13 5.32 12.19
N LEU A 197 6.35 5.73 12.52
CA LEU A 197 6.75 6.04 13.88
C LEU A 197 6.81 7.56 14.03
N PHE A 198 5.94 8.12 14.86
CA PHE A 198 6.05 9.50 15.30
C PHE A 198 6.55 9.54 16.74
N ARG A 199 7.53 10.42 16.99
CA ARG A 199 8.01 10.68 18.35
C ARG A 199 7.03 11.54 19.17
N ARG A 200 6.03 12.14 18.53
CA ARG A 200 5.01 13.01 19.13
C ARG A 200 3.66 12.83 18.43
N LYS A 201 2.57 13.18 19.13
CA LYS A 201 1.21 13.13 18.55
C LYS A 201 1.12 14.08 17.36
N LEU A 202 0.66 13.58 16.22
CA LEU A 202 0.36 14.39 15.04
C LEU A 202 -0.71 15.44 15.38
N LYS A 203 -0.51 16.67 14.91
CA LYS A 203 -1.56 17.69 14.95
C LYS A 203 -2.44 17.47 13.73
N ALA A 204 -3.76 17.47 13.90
CA ALA A 204 -4.66 17.44 12.75
C ALA A 204 -4.31 18.62 11.83
N GLY A 205 -4.09 18.34 10.54
CA GLY A 205 -3.94 19.41 9.55
C GLY A 205 -5.29 20.10 9.43
N ARG A 206 -5.46 21.24 10.08
CA ARG A 206 -6.76 21.92 10.21
C ARG A 206 -7.30 22.54 8.90
N ASP A 207 -6.57 22.41 7.79
CA ASP A 207 -6.92 22.99 6.48
C ASP A 207 -6.69 22.00 5.32
N PHE A 208 -6.90 20.69 5.52
CA PHE A 208 -6.75 19.71 4.44
C PHE A 208 -7.91 19.81 3.44
N ASN A 209 -7.68 20.53 2.34
CA ASN A 209 -8.40 20.25 1.10
C ASN A 209 -7.89 18.90 0.60
N GLY A 210 -8.64 17.82 0.90
CA GLY A 210 -8.24 16.44 0.68
C GLY A 210 -7.62 16.12 -0.68
N LEU A 211 -6.96 14.96 -0.79
CA LEU A 211 -6.27 14.54 -2.01
C LEU A 211 -7.30 14.31 -3.14
N HIS A 212 -7.48 15.31 -3.98
CA HIS A 212 -8.62 15.39 -4.91
C HIS A 212 -8.53 14.43 -6.10
N LYS A 213 -7.32 13.99 -6.47
CA LYS A 213 -7.08 12.97 -7.50
C LYS A 213 -6.95 11.56 -6.95
N LEU A 214 -7.05 11.38 -5.63
CA LEU A 214 -6.80 10.09 -5.00
C LEU A 214 -7.82 9.05 -5.46
N VAL A 215 -7.32 7.95 -6.03
CA VAL A 215 -8.12 6.81 -6.49
C VAL A 215 -8.03 5.66 -5.50
N ARG A 216 -6.83 5.37 -4.99
CA ARG A 216 -6.56 4.27 -4.07
C ARG A 216 -5.82 4.77 -2.84
N ALA A 217 -6.35 4.43 -1.67
CA ALA A 217 -5.73 4.73 -0.39
C ALA A 217 -5.59 3.44 0.42
N ASN A 218 -4.38 3.12 0.87
CA ASN A 218 -4.08 2.00 1.75
C ASN A 218 -3.34 2.50 3.00
N ILE A 219 -4.07 2.76 4.07
CA ILE A 219 -3.60 3.42 5.28
C ILE A 219 -3.64 2.44 6.45
N MET A 220 -2.60 1.61 6.60
CA MET A 220 -2.57 0.55 7.61
C MET A 220 -1.97 0.99 8.95
N ASN A 221 -1.11 2.00 8.96
CA ASN A 221 -0.64 2.61 10.20
C ASN A 221 -0.02 3.97 9.84
N LEU A 222 -0.80 5.03 10.05
CA LEU A 222 -0.42 6.42 9.84
C LEU A 222 0.17 7.05 11.11
N GLY A 223 0.35 6.28 12.19
CA GLY A 223 0.77 6.80 13.50
C GLY A 223 -0.20 7.81 14.17
N CYS A 224 -1.33 8.09 13.52
CA CYS A 224 -2.51 8.76 14.03
C CYS A 224 -3.75 8.12 13.41
N SER A 225 -4.93 8.55 13.85
CA SER A 225 -6.16 8.16 13.17
C SER A 225 -6.22 8.76 11.78
N VAL A 226 -6.80 8.01 10.85
CA VAL A 226 -6.96 8.42 9.45
C VAL A 226 -7.94 9.59 9.37
N PRO A 227 -7.52 10.78 8.91
CA PRO A 227 -8.47 11.86 8.64
C PRO A 227 -9.28 11.49 7.39
N PHE A 228 -10.58 11.26 7.54
CA PHE A 228 -11.41 10.85 6.41
C PHE A 228 -11.49 11.91 5.30
N ASP A 229 -11.37 13.19 5.63
CA ASP A 229 -11.30 14.26 4.62
C ASP A 229 -10.13 14.09 3.64
N LEU A 230 -9.01 13.52 4.09
CA LEU A 230 -7.85 13.24 3.25
C LEU A 230 -8.19 12.26 2.13
N VAL A 231 -9.01 11.25 2.45
CA VAL A 231 -9.31 10.10 1.59
C VAL A 231 -10.71 10.10 1.00
N ARG A 232 -11.50 11.16 1.23
CA ARG A 232 -12.93 11.21 0.86
C ARG A 232 -13.21 10.96 -0.63
N ASN A 233 -12.25 11.29 -1.51
CA ASN A 233 -12.41 11.15 -2.96
C ASN A 233 -12.00 9.77 -3.49
N ALA A 234 -11.42 8.91 -2.66
CA ALA A 234 -10.92 7.60 -3.06
C ALA A 234 -12.04 6.68 -3.57
N LYS A 235 -11.70 5.87 -4.56
CA LYS A 235 -12.56 4.80 -5.08
C LYS A 235 -12.35 3.48 -4.32
N PHE A 236 -11.12 3.26 -3.87
CA PHE A 236 -10.69 2.11 -3.07
C PHE A 236 -10.03 2.62 -1.78
N LEU A 237 -10.59 2.26 -0.64
CA LEU A 237 -10.03 2.61 0.66
C LEU A 237 -9.77 1.33 1.47
N ARG A 238 -8.52 1.14 1.87
CA ARG A 238 -8.13 0.24 2.94
C ARG A 238 -7.60 1.08 4.09
N ALA A 239 -8.17 0.97 5.27
CA ALA A 239 -7.76 1.75 6.43
C ALA A 239 -7.75 0.91 7.70
N LYS A 240 -6.67 1.00 8.47
CA LYS A 240 -6.65 0.54 9.84
C LYS A 240 -7.04 1.69 10.76
N LEU A 241 -8.10 1.49 11.52
CA LEU A 241 -8.63 2.46 12.46
C LEU A 241 -8.19 2.11 13.88
N ASN A 242 -7.72 3.13 14.58
CA ASN A 242 -7.30 3.06 15.97
C ASN A 242 -8.31 3.82 16.83
N TYR A 243 -8.29 3.59 18.15
CA TYR A 243 -9.24 4.18 19.11
C TYR A 243 -9.44 5.69 18.86
N PRO A 244 -10.69 6.18 18.75
CA PRO A 244 -10.94 7.53 18.29
C PRO A 244 -10.53 8.57 19.33
N ASN A 245 -9.95 9.67 18.86
CA ASN A 245 -10.17 10.97 19.49
C ASN A 245 -11.64 11.35 19.23
N TYR A 246 -12.39 11.75 20.25
CA TYR A 246 -13.86 11.89 20.25
C TYR A 246 -14.51 12.92 19.27
N ASP A 247 -13.80 13.40 18.25
CA ASP A 247 -14.20 14.52 17.36
C ASP A 247 -14.18 14.17 15.85
N TYR A 248 -14.63 12.96 15.46
CA TYR A 248 -14.74 12.63 14.03
C TYR A 248 -16.10 13.04 13.47
N GLN A 249 -16.09 13.98 12.53
CA GLN A 249 -17.16 14.06 11.54
C GLN A 249 -16.78 13.15 10.36
N VAL A 250 -17.69 12.27 9.98
CA VAL A 250 -17.52 11.40 8.81
C VAL A 250 -17.98 12.17 7.57
N PRO A 251 -17.07 12.52 6.64
CA PRO A 251 -17.47 13.20 5.40
C PRO A 251 -18.17 12.24 4.46
N THR A 252 -18.88 12.78 3.48
CA THR A 252 -19.40 11.99 2.37
C THR A 252 -18.28 11.49 1.47
N PHE A 253 -18.35 10.22 1.07
CA PHE A 253 -17.44 9.55 0.14
C PHE A 253 -18.14 9.33 -1.22
N PRO A 254 -18.13 10.31 -2.13
CA PRO A 254 -18.96 10.30 -3.34
C PRO A 254 -18.57 9.24 -4.39
N ASN A 255 -17.34 8.71 -4.30
CA ASN A 255 -16.76 7.81 -5.31
C ASN A 255 -16.38 6.45 -4.76
N LEU A 256 -16.51 6.23 -3.46
CA LEU A 256 -16.01 5.03 -2.81
C LEU A 256 -16.87 3.83 -3.20
N THR A 257 -16.21 2.82 -3.77
CA THR A 257 -16.86 1.57 -4.23
C THR A 257 -16.39 0.36 -3.44
N HIS A 258 -15.16 0.40 -2.91
CA HIS A 258 -14.56 -0.69 -2.15
C HIS A 258 -13.94 -0.13 -0.88
N MET A 259 -14.33 -0.71 0.25
CA MET A 259 -13.85 -0.33 1.57
C MET A 259 -13.36 -1.56 2.33
N GLU A 260 -12.14 -1.52 2.84
CA GLU A 260 -11.58 -2.49 3.77
C GLU A 260 -11.18 -1.77 5.06
N ILE A 261 -11.81 -2.10 6.18
CA ILE A 261 -11.51 -1.50 7.48
C ILE A 261 -10.91 -2.56 8.38
N ALA A 262 -9.78 -2.25 9.02
CA ALA A 262 -9.20 -3.06 10.08
C ALA A 262 -9.28 -2.33 11.41
N PHE A 263 -9.64 -3.01 12.50
CA PHE A 263 -9.63 -2.44 13.84
C PHE A 263 -8.40 -2.91 14.62
N ASP A 264 -7.72 -1.98 15.30
CA ASP A 264 -6.49 -2.28 16.05
C ASP A 264 -6.73 -2.75 17.49
N THR A 265 -7.91 -2.52 18.05
CA THR A 265 -8.19 -2.77 19.48
C THR A 265 -9.46 -3.59 19.69
N TYR A 266 -9.41 -4.50 20.69
CA TYR A 266 -10.53 -5.37 21.07
C TYR A 266 -11.72 -4.57 21.64
N GLU A 267 -11.45 -3.54 22.42
CA GLU A 267 -12.47 -2.75 23.13
C GLU A 267 -12.63 -1.39 22.46
N TRP A 268 -13.40 -1.35 21.38
CA TRP A 268 -13.88 -0.07 20.85
C TRP A 268 -15.41 -0.05 20.83
N PRO A 269 -16.03 0.41 21.94
CA PRO A 269 -17.48 0.38 22.10
C PRO A 269 -18.27 1.25 21.11
N GLY A 270 -17.59 2.03 20.27
CA GLY A 270 -18.18 2.88 19.24
C GLY A 270 -17.88 2.44 17.81
N LYS A 271 -17.16 1.32 17.58
CA LYS A 271 -16.71 0.93 16.24
C LYS A 271 -17.87 0.66 15.28
N TRP A 272 -18.91 -0.02 15.77
CA TRP A 272 -20.08 -0.36 14.96
C TRP A 272 -20.91 0.88 14.63
N LYS A 273 -21.03 1.81 15.59
CA LYS A 273 -21.66 3.12 15.35
C LYS A 273 -20.90 3.89 14.25
N LEU A 274 -19.57 3.98 14.34
CA LEU A 274 -18.75 4.62 13.31
C LEU A 274 -18.94 3.96 11.94
N LEU A 275 -18.89 2.62 11.87
CA LEU A 275 -19.12 1.91 10.61
C LEU A 275 -20.46 2.27 9.99
N THR A 276 -21.49 2.43 10.80
CA THR A 276 -22.82 2.76 10.29
C THR A 276 -22.92 4.20 9.81
N GLU A 277 -22.28 5.16 10.49
CA GLU A 277 -22.13 6.54 10.02
C GLU A 277 -21.34 6.61 8.70
N VAL A 278 -20.30 5.79 8.57
CA VAL A 278 -19.54 5.63 7.32
C VAL A 278 -20.42 5.07 6.21
N LEU A 279 -21.20 4.03 6.47
CA LEU A 279 -22.11 3.44 5.47
C LEU A 279 -23.17 4.43 5.00
N GLN A 280 -23.70 5.28 5.89
CA GLN A 280 -24.62 6.36 5.54
C GLN A 280 -23.99 7.40 4.60
N ASN A 281 -22.68 7.57 4.67
CA ASN A 281 -21.93 8.55 3.90
C ASN A 281 -21.25 7.98 2.64
N CYS A 282 -21.45 6.70 2.30
CA CYS A 282 -20.80 6.04 1.16
C CYS A 282 -21.83 5.55 0.12
N PRO A 283 -22.55 6.43 -0.60
CA PRO A 283 -23.72 6.04 -1.41
C PRO A 283 -23.42 5.03 -2.52
N LYS A 284 -22.18 4.95 -3.03
CA LYS A 284 -21.75 4.06 -4.12
C LYS A 284 -21.02 2.80 -3.67
N LEU A 285 -21.03 2.48 -2.37
CA LEU A 285 -20.26 1.36 -1.84
C LEU A 285 -20.80 0.01 -2.35
N GLN A 286 -19.93 -0.78 -2.98
CA GLN A 286 -20.27 -2.09 -3.57
C GLN A 286 -19.64 -3.25 -2.81
N SER A 287 -18.46 -3.05 -2.23
CA SER A 287 -17.75 -4.06 -1.45
C SER A 287 -17.31 -3.50 -0.10
N LEU A 288 -17.64 -4.22 0.97
CA LEU A 288 -17.19 -3.94 2.33
C LEU A 288 -16.44 -5.15 2.90
N THR A 289 -15.23 -4.93 3.40
CA THR A 289 -14.48 -5.93 4.18
C THR A 289 -14.14 -5.34 5.54
N ILE A 290 -14.39 -6.09 6.60
CA ILE A 290 -14.06 -5.74 7.97
C ILE A 290 -13.05 -6.77 8.48
N HIS A 291 -11.92 -6.31 8.97
CA HIS A 291 -10.89 -7.11 9.61
C HIS A 291 -10.88 -6.83 11.11
N GLU A 292 -11.15 -7.88 11.86
CA GLU A 292 -11.01 -7.91 13.30
C GLU A 292 -9.63 -8.54 13.63
N ASP A 293 -8.58 -7.70 13.65
CA ASP A 293 -7.17 -8.12 13.83
C ASP A 293 -6.85 -8.37 15.31
N TYR A 294 -7.29 -9.51 15.84
CA TYR A 294 -7.02 -9.90 17.23
C TYR A 294 -5.67 -10.61 17.38
N LYS A 295 -4.59 -9.85 17.48
CA LYS A 295 -3.24 -10.43 17.67
C LYS A 295 -3.02 -11.11 19.02
N TYR A 296 -3.90 -10.91 20.00
CA TYR A 296 -3.80 -11.54 21.32
C TYR A 296 -5.06 -12.30 21.67
N ARG A 297 -4.91 -13.63 21.86
CA ARG A 297 -5.86 -14.45 22.64
C ARG A 297 -5.75 -14.01 24.08
N GLN A 298 -6.61 -13.10 24.51
CA GLN A 298 -6.98 -13.00 25.91
C GLN A 298 -8.49 -13.13 26.01
N GLU A 299 -8.89 -13.66 27.16
CA GLU A 299 -10.20 -14.18 27.50
C GLU A 299 -11.35 -13.26 27.10
N ILE A 300 -12.51 -13.87 26.86
CA ILE A 300 -13.77 -13.25 26.47
C ILE A 300 -14.06 -12.07 27.42
N GLY A 301 -13.59 -10.89 27.01
CA GLY A 301 -13.81 -9.64 27.72
C GLY A 301 -15.28 -9.26 27.65
N ILE A 302 -15.80 -8.81 28.78
CA ILE A 302 -17.18 -8.41 29.07
C ILE A 302 -17.80 -7.69 27.87
N GLY A 303 -18.92 -8.25 27.40
CA GLY A 303 -19.55 -7.91 26.13
C GLY A 303 -19.71 -6.42 25.88
N ASP A 304 -19.09 -5.97 24.80
CA ASP A 304 -19.43 -4.73 24.13
C ASP A 304 -20.91 -4.82 23.72
N ASN A 305 -21.78 -4.12 24.44
CA ASN A 305 -23.24 -4.13 24.28
C ASN A 305 -23.76 -2.88 23.56
N ASN A 306 -22.86 -2.10 22.94
CA ASN A 306 -23.18 -0.77 22.45
C ASN A 306 -23.71 -0.73 21.01
N TRP A 307 -24.35 -1.82 20.54
CA TRP A 307 -25.15 -1.74 19.33
C TRP A 307 -26.34 -0.81 19.57
N VAL A 308 -26.49 0.19 18.71
CA VAL A 308 -27.63 1.10 18.71
C VAL A 308 -28.48 0.74 17.50
N ASP A 309 -29.77 0.45 17.70
CA ASP A 309 -30.70 0.23 16.59
C ASP A 309 -30.80 1.50 15.75
N LEU A 310 -30.54 1.35 14.45
CA LEU A 310 -30.45 2.47 13.53
C LEU A 310 -31.77 2.65 12.79
N PRO A 311 -32.38 3.85 12.83
CA PRO A 311 -33.65 4.10 12.15
C PRO A 311 -33.53 4.23 10.62
N ILE A 312 -32.33 4.54 10.09
CA ILE A 312 -32.14 4.89 8.67
C ILE A 312 -31.24 3.87 7.98
N VAL A 313 -31.79 3.22 6.95
CA VAL A 313 -31.05 2.34 6.04
C VAL A 313 -30.30 3.21 5.03
N SER A 314 -28.99 3.02 4.92
CA SER A 314 -28.19 3.77 3.96
C SER A 314 -28.51 3.39 2.51
N GLU A 315 -28.35 4.35 1.60
CA GLU A 315 -28.57 4.15 0.15
C GLU A 315 -27.69 3.03 -0.42
N CYS A 316 -26.45 2.92 0.07
CA CYS A 316 -25.53 1.90 -0.39
C CYS A 316 -25.98 0.49 -0.03
N LEU A 317 -26.54 0.28 1.16
CA LEU A 317 -27.10 -1.02 1.53
C LEU A 317 -28.30 -1.35 0.67
N SER A 318 -29.23 -0.41 0.52
CA SER A 318 -30.47 -0.69 -0.20
C SER A 318 -30.28 -0.93 -1.70
N SER A 319 -29.24 -0.37 -2.34
CA SER A 319 -29.12 -0.37 -3.81
C SER A 319 -27.77 -0.75 -4.42
N GLN A 320 -26.66 -0.76 -3.66
CA GLN A 320 -25.31 -0.90 -4.23
C GLN A 320 -24.48 -2.07 -3.68
N LEU A 321 -24.62 -2.42 -2.40
CA LEU A 321 -23.72 -3.36 -1.72
C LEU A 321 -23.90 -4.78 -2.27
N ARG A 322 -22.86 -5.29 -2.95
CA ARG A 322 -22.83 -6.63 -3.58
C ARG A 322 -22.08 -7.65 -2.75
N THR A 323 -21.03 -7.22 -2.05
CA THR A 323 -20.19 -8.12 -1.24
C THR A 323 -19.93 -7.53 0.13
N CYS A 324 -20.08 -8.35 1.16
CA CYS A 324 -19.69 -8.02 2.52
C CYS A 324 -18.86 -9.17 3.09
N SER A 325 -17.72 -8.86 3.72
CA SER A 325 -16.83 -9.85 4.30
C SER A 325 -16.42 -9.42 5.71
N ILE A 326 -16.54 -10.31 6.69
CA ILE A 326 -16.03 -10.09 8.05
C ILE A 326 -14.98 -11.16 8.34
N ILE A 327 -13.75 -10.72 8.63
CA ILE A 327 -12.60 -11.57 8.89
C ILE A 327 -12.22 -11.47 10.36
N GLY A 328 -12.04 -12.60 11.03
CA GLY A 328 -11.78 -12.65 12.47
C GLY A 328 -13.07 -12.63 13.32
N TYR A 329 -14.21 -13.04 12.76
CA TYR A 329 -15.51 -13.06 13.42
C TYR A 329 -15.50 -13.95 14.66
N LYS A 330 -15.98 -13.44 15.80
CA LYS A 330 -16.02 -14.14 17.09
C LYS A 330 -17.44 -14.47 17.56
N GLY A 331 -18.48 -14.10 16.80
CA GLY A 331 -19.87 -14.35 17.16
C GLY A 331 -20.34 -13.52 18.35
N MET A 332 -19.71 -12.37 18.61
CA MET A 332 -20.17 -11.44 19.63
C MET A 332 -21.56 -10.91 19.29
N LYS A 333 -22.31 -10.46 20.31
CA LYS A 333 -23.66 -9.94 20.12
C LYS A 333 -23.70 -8.78 19.10
N CYS A 334 -22.83 -7.78 19.25
CA CYS A 334 -22.77 -6.66 18.31
C CYS A 334 -22.33 -7.06 16.89
N GLU A 335 -21.41 -8.04 16.76
CA GLU A 335 -21.03 -8.56 15.45
C GLU A 335 -22.21 -9.24 14.75
N LEU A 336 -22.97 -10.08 15.49
CA LEU A 336 -24.17 -10.71 14.97
C LEU A 336 -25.23 -9.69 14.59
N GLN A 337 -25.47 -8.67 15.42
CA GLN A 337 -26.42 -7.59 15.14
C GLN A 337 -26.03 -6.80 13.89
N PHE A 338 -24.73 -6.51 13.70
CA PHE A 338 -24.24 -5.87 12.48
C PHE A 338 -24.47 -6.76 11.25
N VAL A 339 -24.13 -8.04 11.33
CA VAL A 339 -24.35 -8.98 10.23
C VAL A 339 -25.84 -9.09 9.88
N GLU A 340 -26.70 -9.22 10.89
CA GLU A 340 -28.15 -9.26 10.71
C GLU A 340 -28.67 -7.97 10.05
N TYR A 341 -28.19 -6.81 10.50
CA TYR A 341 -28.51 -5.52 9.91
C TYR A 341 -28.13 -5.47 8.43
N ILE A 342 -26.93 -5.91 8.05
CA ILE A 342 -26.50 -5.96 6.65
C ILE A 342 -27.37 -6.94 5.85
N LEU A 343 -27.53 -8.18 6.32
CA LEU A 343 -28.31 -9.21 5.63
C LEU A 343 -29.76 -8.76 5.40
N LYS A 344 -30.38 -8.15 6.40
CA LYS A 344 -31.77 -7.67 6.33
C LYS A 344 -31.95 -6.52 5.35
N ASN A 345 -31.01 -5.58 5.30
CA ASN A 345 -31.18 -4.32 4.57
C ASN A 345 -30.52 -4.29 3.19
N ALA A 346 -29.54 -5.16 2.93
CA ALA A 346 -28.81 -5.18 1.68
C ALA A 346 -29.57 -5.97 0.59
N LYS A 347 -30.33 -5.26 -0.25
CA LYS A 347 -31.26 -5.86 -1.23
C LYS A 347 -30.59 -6.47 -2.45
N VAL A 348 -29.38 -6.02 -2.79
CA VAL A 348 -28.59 -6.49 -3.95
C VAL A 348 -27.33 -7.26 -3.54
N LEU A 349 -27.26 -7.72 -2.29
CA LEU A 349 -26.14 -8.47 -1.75
C LEU A 349 -26.04 -9.83 -2.45
N HIS A 350 -24.89 -10.12 -3.08
CA HIS A 350 -24.62 -11.40 -3.73
C HIS A 350 -23.88 -12.35 -2.79
N THR A 351 -22.97 -11.82 -1.98
CA THR A 351 -22.15 -12.65 -1.10
C THR A 351 -21.94 -12.00 0.27
N MET A 352 -22.22 -12.76 1.31
CA MET A 352 -21.83 -12.49 2.69
C MET A 352 -20.77 -13.52 3.09
N LYS A 353 -19.53 -13.09 3.38
CA LYS A 353 -18.44 -13.96 3.82
C LYS A 353 -18.15 -13.74 5.29
N ILE A 354 -18.14 -14.82 6.07
CA ILE A 354 -17.75 -14.79 7.47
C ILE A 354 -16.55 -15.70 7.63
N ASN A 355 -15.45 -15.18 8.14
CA ASN A 355 -14.27 -15.98 8.47
C ASN A 355 -14.03 -15.93 9.98
N ALA A 356 -14.09 -17.10 10.62
CA ALA A 356 -13.99 -17.31 12.07
C ALA A 356 -12.79 -18.20 12.41
N SER A 357 -11.63 -17.94 11.81
CA SER A 357 -10.44 -18.80 11.87
C SER A 357 -9.89 -19.11 13.28
N LEU A 358 -10.23 -18.30 14.30
CA LEU A 358 -9.71 -18.44 15.67
C LEU A 358 -10.67 -19.13 16.66
N VAL A 359 -11.80 -19.66 16.17
CA VAL A 359 -12.90 -20.23 16.98
C VAL A 359 -12.98 -21.75 16.81
N ASP A 360 -13.34 -22.49 17.86
CA ASP A 360 -13.53 -23.94 17.80
C ASP A 360 -14.73 -24.37 16.94
N ILE A 361 -14.75 -25.63 16.50
CA ILE A 361 -15.76 -26.16 15.58
C ILE A 361 -17.19 -26.08 16.14
N ASN A 362 -17.39 -26.30 17.44
CA ASN A 362 -18.73 -26.27 18.02
C ASN A 362 -19.27 -24.85 18.08
N MET A 363 -18.42 -23.89 18.49
CA MET A 363 -18.76 -22.47 18.44
C MET A 363 -19.02 -22.00 17.01
N LYS A 364 -18.22 -22.43 16.02
CA LYS A 364 -18.48 -22.16 14.59
C LYS A 364 -19.85 -22.66 14.14
N TYR A 365 -20.24 -23.87 14.54
CA TYR A 365 -21.57 -24.42 14.21
C TYR A 365 -22.69 -23.58 14.83
N GLN A 366 -22.56 -23.19 16.10
CA GLN A 366 -23.55 -22.32 16.77
C GLN A 366 -23.66 -20.94 16.10
N MET A 367 -22.54 -20.35 15.68
CA MET A 367 -22.52 -19.10 14.93
C MET A 367 -23.22 -19.26 13.58
N LEU A 368 -22.90 -20.31 12.83
CA LEU A 368 -23.52 -20.59 11.54
C LEU A 368 -25.04 -20.77 11.67
N MET A 369 -25.51 -21.50 12.69
CA MET A 369 -26.94 -21.66 12.95
C MET A 369 -27.61 -20.30 13.18
N LYS A 370 -27.06 -19.44 14.04
CA LYS A 370 -27.60 -18.10 14.28
C LYS A 370 -27.63 -17.25 13.00
N LEU A 371 -26.55 -17.25 12.23
CA LEU A 371 -26.44 -16.51 10.97
C LEU A 371 -27.40 -17.02 9.89
N SER A 372 -27.68 -18.33 9.86
CA SER A 372 -28.59 -18.94 8.91
C SER A 372 -30.05 -18.52 9.12
N LEU A 373 -30.41 -18.15 10.36
CA LEU A 373 -31.74 -17.70 10.75
C LEU A 373 -31.97 -16.20 10.50
N CYS A 374 -30.93 -15.43 10.19
CA CYS A 374 -31.06 -13.99 9.96
C CYS A 374 -31.92 -13.71 8.71
N PRO A 375 -32.84 -12.74 8.77
CA PRO A 375 -33.63 -12.32 7.63
C PRO A 375 -32.72 -11.76 6.52
N ARG A 376 -33.08 -12.06 5.26
CA ARG A 376 -32.31 -11.62 4.09
C ARG A 376 -33.15 -10.70 3.22
N GLY A 377 -32.65 -9.50 2.97
CA GLY A 377 -33.22 -8.55 2.02
C GLY A 377 -32.93 -8.92 0.56
N SER A 378 -31.83 -9.64 0.32
CA SER A 378 -31.47 -10.19 -0.99
C SER A 378 -31.75 -11.68 -1.08
N THR A 379 -32.51 -12.09 -2.10
CA THR A 379 -32.82 -13.50 -2.37
C THR A 379 -31.66 -14.26 -3.00
N THR A 380 -30.70 -13.56 -3.61
CA THR A 380 -29.53 -14.14 -4.27
C THR A 380 -28.30 -14.21 -3.37
N CYS A 381 -28.40 -13.73 -2.12
CA CYS A 381 -27.27 -13.67 -1.20
C CYS A 381 -26.83 -15.07 -0.76
N VAL A 382 -25.59 -15.42 -1.11
CA VAL A 382 -24.91 -16.63 -0.63
C VAL A 382 -24.11 -16.27 0.62
N LEU A 383 -24.40 -16.97 1.72
CA LEU A 383 -23.62 -16.90 2.97
C LEU A 383 -22.51 -17.95 2.91
N SER A 384 -21.25 -17.52 2.88
CA SER A 384 -20.09 -18.41 3.07
C SER A 384 -19.54 -18.24 4.48
N PHE A 385 -19.16 -19.35 5.11
CA PHE A 385 -18.63 -19.38 6.46
C PHE A 385 -17.39 -20.28 6.49
N ASP A 386 -16.22 -19.70 6.78
CA ASP A 386 -14.92 -20.38 6.80
C ASP A 386 -14.28 -20.38 8.21
#